data_AF-A0A3N5SEE0-F1
#
_entry.id   AF-A0A3N5SEE0-F1
#
_cell.length_a   1.000
_cell.length_b   1.000
_cell.length_c   1.000
_cell.angle_alpha   90.00
_cell.angle_beta   90.00
_cell.angle_gamma   90.00
#
_symmetry.space_group_name_H-M   'P 1'
#
loop_
_entity.id
_entity.type
_entity.pdbx_description
1 polymer ?
#
loop_
_entity_poly.entity_id
_entity_poly.type
_entity_poly.pdbx_seq_one_letter_code
_entity_poly.pdbx_strand_id
1 'polypeptide(L)'
;MTDNNKPTPEEMGEHLDQDIKDTMNDWAENPEGKLDERIDEKLRRTIAGWVGADEHADWKAIGTTMDVNTRTAIGKWVGVEEGADWGTISSRIEHRTRQNVARVVRATKETEEEPTWSDIGNKIEHDVRGWIGTLVGTDKEADWKTIGDQVVEHVKTAVDKVSETVKKERGDESVRTRAERISIEGEDAPGVTSEKPVDE
;
A
#
# COMPACT_ATOMS: atom_id res chain seq x y z
N MET A 1 -32.15 14.08 -23.72
CA MET A 1 -31.14 13.15 -23.18
C MET A 1 -30.17 12.89 -24.30
N THR A 2 -29.02 13.56 -24.30
CA THR A 2 -27.96 13.34 -25.31
C THR A 2 -26.87 12.56 -24.61
N ASP A 3 -26.80 11.26 -24.92
CA ASP A 3 -25.73 10.36 -24.49
C ASP A 3 -24.40 10.87 -25.07
N ASN A 4 -23.68 11.61 -24.25
CA ASN A 4 -22.34 12.09 -24.53
C ASN A 4 -21.33 11.01 -24.12
N ASN A 5 -21.52 9.79 -24.63
CA ASN A 5 -20.72 8.64 -24.26
C ASN A 5 -19.40 8.69 -25.03
N LYS A 6 -18.46 9.54 -24.58
CA LYS A 6 -17.07 9.45 -25.03
C LYS A 6 -16.55 8.06 -24.67
N PRO A 7 -15.89 7.36 -25.60
CA PRO A 7 -15.39 6.01 -25.33
C PRO A 7 -14.43 6.03 -24.14
N THR A 8 -14.53 5.01 -23.30
CA THR A 8 -13.60 4.76 -22.19
C THR A 8 -12.19 4.48 -22.71
N PRO A 9 -11.14 4.64 -21.88
CA PRO A 9 -9.77 4.28 -22.28
C PRO A 9 -9.63 2.85 -22.80
N GLU A 10 -10.36 1.91 -22.19
CA GLU A 10 -10.40 0.51 -22.59
C GLU A 10 -11.05 0.35 -23.98
N GLU A 11 -12.23 0.96 -24.20
CA GLU A 11 -12.91 0.94 -25.51
C GLU A 11 -12.07 1.64 -26.61
N MET A 12 -11.38 2.73 -26.27
CA MET A 12 -10.44 3.39 -27.17
C MET A 12 -9.30 2.43 -27.54
N GLY A 13 -8.71 1.74 -26.57
CA GLY A 13 -7.64 0.76 -26.82
C GLY A 13 -8.08 -0.38 -27.75
N GLU A 14 -9.25 -0.96 -27.49
CA GLU A 14 -9.85 -2.01 -28.34
C GLU A 14 -10.12 -1.50 -29.76
N HIS A 15 -10.62 -0.27 -29.89
CA HIS A 15 -10.87 0.35 -31.18
C HIS A 15 -9.57 0.60 -31.97
N LEU A 16 -8.49 1.05 -31.33
CA LEU A 16 -7.19 1.22 -32.01
C LEU A 16 -6.62 -0.12 -32.47
N ASP A 17 -6.72 -1.15 -31.64
CA ASP A 17 -6.25 -2.49 -31.98
C ASP A 17 -7.03 -3.06 -33.18
N GLN A 18 -8.35 -2.89 -33.17
CA GLN A 18 -9.19 -3.28 -34.31
C GLN A 18 -8.85 -2.46 -35.56
N ASP A 19 -8.63 -1.15 -35.43
CA ASP A 19 -8.27 -0.29 -36.54
C ASP A 19 -6.96 -0.73 -37.22
N ILE A 20 -5.97 -1.12 -36.42
CA ILE A 20 -4.69 -1.66 -36.89
C ILE A 20 -4.89 -2.99 -37.61
N LYS A 21 -5.64 -3.92 -37.01
CA LYS A 21 -5.94 -5.23 -37.61
C LYS A 21 -6.65 -5.10 -38.95
N ASP A 22 -7.65 -4.24 -39.03
CA ASP A 22 -8.39 -4.00 -40.27
C ASP A 22 -7.50 -3.39 -41.35
N THR A 23 -6.62 -2.46 -40.97
CA THR A 23 -5.66 -1.85 -41.90
C THR A 23 -4.64 -2.86 -42.40
N MET A 24 -4.18 -3.75 -41.52
CA MET A 24 -3.25 -4.82 -41.87
C MET A 24 -3.90 -5.85 -42.80
N ASN A 25 -5.15 -6.23 -42.53
CA ASN A 25 -5.91 -7.15 -43.38
C ASN A 25 -6.18 -6.53 -44.76
N ASP A 26 -6.64 -5.28 -44.82
CA ASP A 26 -6.87 -4.54 -46.07
C ASP A 26 -5.58 -4.41 -46.90
N TRP A 27 -4.45 -4.12 -46.25
CA TRP A 27 -3.16 -4.09 -46.94
C TRP A 27 -2.69 -5.47 -47.41
N ALA A 28 -2.96 -6.54 -46.67
CA ALA A 28 -2.64 -7.90 -47.09
C ALA A 28 -3.45 -8.34 -48.33
N GLU A 29 -4.70 -7.89 -48.43
CA GLU A 29 -5.57 -8.13 -49.59
C GLU A 29 -5.23 -7.21 -50.77
N ASN A 30 -4.79 -5.98 -50.50
CA ASN A 30 -4.40 -5.00 -51.52
C ASN A 30 -3.15 -4.20 -51.09
N PRO A 31 -1.93 -4.68 -51.41
CA PRO A 31 -0.67 -4.11 -50.92
C PRO A 31 -0.24 -2.85 -51.69
N GLU A 32 -1.13 -1.86 -51.80
CA GLU A 32 -0.84 -0.56 -52.38
C GLU A 32 -0.38 0.44 -51.31
N GLY A 33 0.79 1.05 -51.54
CA GLY A 33 1.39 2.01 -50.62
C GLY A 33 2.12 1.33 -49.45
N LYS A 34 2.61 2.14 -48.51
CA LYS A 34 3.30 1.62 -47.32
C LYS A 34 2.32 1.44 -46.17
N LEU A 35 2.41 0.28 -45.52
CA LEU A 35 1.53 -0.10 -44.41
C LEU A 35 1.66 0.85 -43.21
N ASP A 36 2.87 1.31 -42.91
CA ASP A 36 3.14 2.27 -41.83
C ASP A 36 2.43 3.61 -42.05
N GLU A 37 2.46 4.13 -43.28
CA GLU A 37 1.76 5.38 -43.64
C GLU A 37 0.24 5.23 -43.53
N ARG A 38 -0.32 4.07 -43.91
CA ARG A 38 -1.76 3.79 -43.75
C ARG A 38 -2.20 3.66 -42.29
N ILE A 39 -1.41 2.95 -41.48
CA ILE A 39 -1.66 2.80 -40.05
C ILE A 39 -1.56 4.16 -39.36
N ASP A 40 -0.51 4.95 -39.66
CA ASP A 40 -0.33 6.29 -39.10
C ASP A 40 -1.54 7.18 -39.40
N GLU A 41 -1.94 7.28 -40.67
CA GLU A 41 -3.08 8.10 -41.08
C GLU A 41 -4.38 7.70 -40.38
N LYS A 42 -4.65 6.39 -40.27
CA LYS A 42 -5.87 5.89 -39.63
C LYS A 42 -5.86 6.17 -38.13
N LEU A 43 -4.77 5.84 -37.43
CA LEU A 43 -4.63 6.11 -36.00
C LEU A 43 -4.74 7.60 -35.69
N ARG A 44 -4.08 8.43 -36.49
CA ARG A 44 -4.08 9.88 -36.33
C ARG A 44 -5.49 10.44 -36.46
N ARG A 45 -6.25 10.01 -37.47
CA ARG A 45 -7.65 10.42 -37.66
C ARG A 45 -8.56 9.97 -36.52
N THR A 46 -8.43 8.71 -36.09
CA THR A 46 -9.21 8.15 -34.97
C THR A 46 -8.96 8.95 -33.70
N ILE A 47 -7.69 9.20 -33.34
CA ILE A 47 -7.33 9.95 -32.15
C ILE A 47 -7.73 11.42 -32.26
N ALA A 48 -7.57 12.04 -33.45
CA ALA A 48 -8.04 13.40 -33.69
C ALA A 48 -9.53 13.54 -33.40
N GLY A 49 -10.35 12.59 -33.86
CA GLY A 49 -11.79 12.55 -33.58
C GLY A 49 -12.10 12.48 -32.07
N TRP A 50 -11.39 11.65 -31.31
CA TRP A 50 -11.60 11.52 -29.86
C TRP A 50 -11.24 12.78 -29.09
N VAL A 51 -10.15 13.45 -29.47
CA VAL A 51 -9.73 14.69 -28.81
C VAL A 51 -10.43 15.93 -29.38
N GLY A 52 -11.22 15.79 -30.45
CA GLY A 52 -11.90 16.90 -31.12
C GLY A 52 -10.95 17.81 -31.91
N ALA A 53 -9.81 17.29 -32.36
CA ALA A 53 -8.94 17.96 -33.32
C ALA A 53 -9.48 17.80 -34.75
N ASP A 54 -8.90 18.56 -35.69
CA ASP A 54 -9.17 18.40 -37.12
C ASP A 54 -8.82 16.99 -37.60
N GLU A 55 -9.64 16.39 -38.48
CA GLU A 55 -9.44 15.00 -38.94
C GLU A 55 -8.14 14.78 -39.73
N HIS A 56 -7.55 15.86 -40.26
CA HIS A 56 -6.27 15.88 -40.95
C HIS A 56 -5.16 16.51 -40.11
N ALA A 57 -5.41 16.76 -38.81
CA ALA A 57 -4.41 17.28 -37.89
C ALA A 57 -3.19 16.36 -37.82
N ASP A 58 -2.00 16.95 -37.79
CA ASP A 58 -0.78 16.22 -37.47
C ASP A 58 -0.74 15.83 -35.98
N TRP A 59 0.20 14.95 -35.61
CA TRP A 59 0.36 14.52 -34.21
C TRP A 59 0.64 15.67 -33.24
N LYS A 60 1.26 16.75 -33.70
CA LYS A 60 1.56 17.91 -32.87
C LYS A 60 0.29 18.70 -32.54
N ALA A 61 -0.58 18.92 -33.53
CA ALA A 61 -1.87 19.56 -33.35
C ALA A 61 -2.82 18.73 -32.49
N ILE A 62 -2.84 17.40 -32.69
CA ILE A 62 -3.58 16.46 -31.82
C ILE A 62 -3.08 16.56 -30.38
N GLY A 63 -1.76 16.46 -30.17
CA GLY A 63 -1.16 16.56 -28.84
C GLY A 63 -1.46 17.89 -28.14
N THR A 64 -1.43 18.98 -28.90
CA THR A 64 -1.79 20.32 -28.38
C THR A 64 -3.27 20.38 -27.96
N THR A 65 -4.17 19.83 -28.77
CA THR A 65 -5.59 19.77 -28.47
C THR A 65 -5.87 18.92 -27.24
N MET A 66 -5.20 17.76 -27.15
CA MET A 66 -5.27 16.87 -25.99
C MET A 66 -4.77 17.55 -24.71
N ASP A 67 -3.63 18.26 -24.78
CA ASP A 67 -3.09 19.04 -23.66
C ASP A 67 -4.10 20.08 -23.17
N VAL A 68 -4.61 20.92 -24.07
CA VAL A 68 -5.57 21.98 -23.75
C VAL A 68 -6.83 21.40 -23.13
N ASN A 69 -7.37 20.32 -23.68
CA ASN A 69 -8.57 19.66 -23.15
C ASN A 69 -8.33 19.11 -21.74
N THR A 70 -7.19 18.43 -21.54
CA THR A 70 -6.83 17.84 -20.23
C THR A 70 -6.63 18.93 -19.20
N ARG A 71 -5.89 19.98 -19.57
CA ARG A 71 -5.59 21.14 -18.73
C ARG A 71 -6.85 21.89 -18.32
N THR A 72 -7.78 22.06 -19.26
CA THR A 72 -9.09 22.67 -18.98
C THR A 72 -9.94 21.81 -18.05
N ALA A 73 -10.01 20.50 -18.28
CA ALA A 73 -10.80 19.59 -17.46
C ALA A 73 -10.28 19.52 -16.01
N ILE A 74 -8.97 19.34 -15.84
CA ILE A 74 -8.33 19.31 -14.52
C ILE A 74 -8.40 20.70 -13.88
N GLY A 75 -8.14 21.76 -14.64
CA GLY A 75 -8.22 23.15 -14.20
C GLY A 75 -9.57 23.48 -13.59
N LYS A 76 -10.66 23.09 -14.26
CA LYS A 76 -12.03 23.23 -13.76
C LYS A 76 -12.26 22.42 -12.47
N TRP A 77 -11.74 21.20 -12.38
CA TRP A 77 -11.87 20.37 -11.18
C TRP A 77 -11.15 20.98 -9.96
N VAL A 78 -9.99 21.61 -10.16
CA VAL A 78 -9.26 22.31 -9.09
C VAL A 78 -9.72 23.74 -8.85
N GLY A 79 -10.58 24.29 -9.71
CA GLY A 79 -11.11 25.64 -9.61
C GLY A 79 -10.08 26.73 -9.96
N VAL A 80 -9.24 26.50 -10.97
CA VAL A 80 -8.41 27.57 -11.57
C VAL A 80 -9.07 28.07 -12.86
N GLU A 81 -8.61 29.24 -13.33
CA GLU A 81 -9.10 29.88 -14.55
C GLU A 81 -8.85 29.01 -15.80
N GLU A 82 -9.71 29.15 -16.80
CA GLU A 82 -9.51 28.52 -18.11
C GLU A 82 -8.19 29.01 -18.73
N GLY A 83 -7.41 28.07 -19.28
CA GLY A 83 -6.11 28.38 -19.85
C GLY A 83 -4.95 28.45 -18.85
N ALA A 84 -5.19 28.21 -17.55
CA ALA A 84 -4.11 28.04 -16.56
C ALA A 84 -3.07 27.03 -17.03
N ASP A 85 -1.79 27.29 -16.74
CA ASP A 85 -0.71 26.37 -17.05
C ASP A 85 -0.63 25.20 -16.06
N TRP A 86 0.17 24.19 -16.40
CA TRP A 86 0.37 23.03 -15.54
C TRP A 86 0.99 23.37 -14.18
N GLY A 87 1.82 24.43 -14.10
CA GLY A 87 2.40 24.87 -12.83
C GLY A 87 1.32 25.36 -11.87
N THR A 88 0.40 26.19 -12.36
CA THR A 88 -0.73 26.73 -11.62
C THR A 88 -1.69 25.63 -11.18
N ILE A 89 -2.04 24.72 -12.10
CA ILE A 89 -2.91 23.58 -11.80
C ILE A 89 -2.28 22.69 -10.75
N SER A 90 -1.01 22.31 -10.92
CA SER A 90 -0.30 21.41 -9.99
C SER A 90 -0.18 22.02 -8.60
N SER A 91 0.15 23.31 -8.51
CA SER A 91 0.17 24.06 -7.25
C SER A 91 -1.20 24.02 -6.55
N ARG A 92 -2.29 24.18 -7.30
CA ARG A 92 -3.65 24.09 -6.73
C ARG A 92 -4.01 22.67 -6.27
N ILE A 93 -3.61 21.64 -7.02
CA ILE A 93 -3.75 20.23 -6.61
C ILE A 93 -3.00 19.99 -5.31
N GLU A 94 -1.73 20.41 -5.24
CA GLU A 94 -0.89 20.24 -4.05
C GLU A 94 -1.54 20.90 -2.85
N HIS A 95 -1.95 22.16 -2.99
CA HIS A 95 -2.62 22.92 -1.94
C HIS A 95 -3.88 22.19 -1.43
N ARG A 96 -4.76 21.75 -2.34
CA ARG A 96 -5.99 21.04 -1.97
C ARG A 96 -5.68 19.71 -1.27
N THR A 97 -4.69 18.98 -1.76
CA THR A 97 -4.26 17.70 -1.19
C THR A 97 -3.71 17.91 0.22
N ARG A 98 -2.80 18.86 0.38
CA ARG A 98 -2.19 19.23 1.66
C ARG A 98 -3.24 19.67 2.68
N GLN A 99 -4.19 20.51 2.28
CA GLN A 99 -5.30 20.92 3.15
C GLN A 99 -6.18 19.74 3.58
N ASN A 100 -6.53 18.84 2.65
CA ASN A 100 -7.34 17.67 2.97
C ASN A 100 -6.61 16.74 3.94
N VAL A 101 -5.32 16.47 3.71
CA VAL A 101 -4.50 15.67 4.62
C VAL A 101 -4.40 16.35 5.98
N ALA A 102 -4.09 17.65 6.03
CA ALA A 102 -4.03 18.41 7.27
C ALA A 102 -5.34 18.35 8.07
N ARG A 103 -6.51 18.41 7.40
CA ARG A 103 -7.81 18.23 8.06
C ARG A 103 -7.99 16.83 8.63
N VAL A 104 -7.64 15.80 7.88
CA VAL A 104 -7.73 14.40 8.32
C VAL A 104 -6.87 14.16 9.57
N VAL A 105 -5.62 14.66 9.56
CA VAL A 105 -4.69 14.49 10.67
C VAL A 105 -4.83 15.57 11.75
N ARG A 106 -5.80 16.48 11.62
CA ARG A 106 -6.01 17.62 12.52
C ARG A 106 -4.73 18.45 12.75
N ALA A 107 -3.91 18.56 11.70
CA ALA A 107 -2.72 19.42 11.65
C ALA A 107 -3.08 20.83 11.14
N THR A 108 -4.34 21.24 11.26
CA THR A 108 -4.78 22.59 10.91
C THR A 108 -4.25 23.57 11.95
N LYS A 109 -3.50 24.58 11.50
CA LYS A 109 -3.09 25.68 12.36
C LYS A 109 -4.31 26.55 12.71
N GLU A 110 -4.31 27.13 13.90
CA GLU A 110 -5.29 28.17 14.28
C GLU A 110 -4.99 29.51 13.59
N THR A 111 -3.78 29.66 13.03
CA THR A 111 -3.38 30.83 12.26
C THR A 111 -3.94 30.76 10.84
N GLU A 112 -4.06 31.92 10.18
CA GLU A 112 -4.47 32.02 8.77
C GLU A 112 -3.45 31.39 7.79
N GLU A 113 -2.31 30.90 8.29
CA GLU A 113 -1.28 30.28 7.47
C GLU A 113 -1.66 28.87 7.03
N GLU A 114 -1.35 28.56 5.77
CA GLU A 114 -1.59 27.23 5.25
C GLU A 114 -0.71 26.17 5.93
N PRO A 115 -1.26 24.99 6.23
CA PRO A 115 -0.47 23.89 6.78
C PRO A 115 0.57 23.44 5.74
N THR A 116 1.82 23.34 6.15
CA THR A 116 2.91 22.78 5.34
C THR A 116 2.97 21.26 5.51
N TRP A 117 3.69 20.58 4.61
CA TRP A 117 3.96 19.14 4.79
C TRP A 117 4.75 18.83 6.07
N SER A 118 5.62 19.74 6.49
CA SER A 118 6.33 19.63 7.77
C SER A 118 5.37 19.71 8.96
N ASP A 119 4.38 20.59 8.93
CA ASP A 119 3.37 20.69 10.00
C ASP A 119 2.54 19.39 10.11
N ILE A 120 2.13 18.86 8.96
CA ILE A 120 1.42 17.58 8.86
C ILE A 120 2.29 16.44 9.41
N GLY A 121 3.55 16.36 8.97
CA GLY A 121 4.51 15.34 9.41
C GLY A 121 4.75 15.39 10.92
N ASN A 122 5.00 16.58 11.46
CA ASN A 122 5.20 16.78 12.89
C ASN A 122 3.97 16.37 13.71
N LYS A 123 2.76 16.67 13.22
CA LYS A 123 1.52 16.27 13.90
C LYS A 123 1.33 14.76 13.89
N ILE A 124 1.55 14.11 12.75
CA ILE A 124 1.48 12.65 12.64
C ILE A 124 2.51 12.01 13.57
N GLU A 125 3.76 12.49 13.55
CA GLU A 125 4.81 11.99 14.43
C GLU A 125 4.40 12.13 15.89
N HIS A 126 3.93 13.31 16.30
CA HIS A 126 3.47 13.57 17.67
C HIS A 126 2.35 12.63 18.10
N ASP A 127 1.33 12.43 17.25
CA ASP A 127 0.20 11.55 17.54
C ASP A 127 0.63 10.08 17.68
N VAL A 128 1.46 9.60 16.75
CA VAL A 128 1.98 8.22 16.78
C VAL A 128 2.85 8.03 18.01
N ARG A 129 3.74 8.98 18.29
CA ARG A 129 4.63 8.96 19.46
C ARG A 129 3.84 8.94 20.76
N GLY A 130 2.82 9.79 20.91
CA GLY A 130 1.97 9.84 22.09
C GLY A 130 1.12 8.57 22.27
N TRP A 131 0.63 7.97 21.18
CA TRP A 131 -0.09 6.69 21.22
C TRP A 131 0.83 5.55 21.69
N ILE A 132 2.01 5.41 21.08
CA ILE A 132 2.98 4.37 21.49
C ILE A 132 3.44 4.62 22.92
N GLY A 133 3.73 5.88 23.28
CA GLY A 133 4.12 6.25 24.64
C GLY A 133 3.08 5.82 25.67
N THR A 134 1.80 6.09 25.40
CA THR A 134 0.68 5.63 26.25
C THR A 134 0.64 4.10 26.35
N LEU A 135 0.87 3.38 25.25
CA LEU A 135 0.88 1.91 25.23
C LEU A 135 2.00 1.32 26.08
N VAL A 136 3.18 1.94 26.07
CA VAL A 136 4.34 1.47 26.84
C VAL A 136 4.40 2.08 28.24
N GLY A 137 3.46 2.95 28.59
CA GLY A 137 3.38 3.58 29.91
C GLY A 137 4.36 4.74 30.12
N THR A 138 4.90 5.33 29.05
CA THR A 138 5.64 6.60 29.14
C THR A 138 4.67 7.79 29.04
N ASP A 139 5.19 8.99 29.33
CA ASP A 139 4.48 10.23 29.05
C ASP A 139 4.16 10.39 27.54
N LYS A 140 3.08 11.10 27.22
CA LYS A 140 2.64 11.34 25.83
C LYS A 140 3.61 12.22 25.04
N GLU A 141 4.39 13.03 25.75
CA GLU A 141 5.40 13.92 25.18
C GLU A 141 6.80 13.29 25.19
N ALA A 142 6.93 12.03 25.60
CA ALA A 142 8.20 11.32 25.61
C ALA A 142 8.81 11.24 24.20
N ASP A 143 10.12 11.41 24.11
CA ASP A 143 10.83 11.26 22.84
C ASP A 143 10.96 9.78 22.42
N TRP A 144 11.35 9.55 21.16
CA TRP A 144 11.51 8.20 20.62
C TRP A 144 12.53 7.35 21.37
N LYS A 145 13.53 7.99 21.98
CA LYS A 145 14.54 7.30 22.77
C LYS A 145 13.91 6.72 24.04
N THR A 146 13.18 7.54 24.78
CA THR A 146 12.49 7.15 26.02
C THR A 146 11.45 6.08 25.74
N ILE A 147 10.65 6.25 24.67
CA ILE A 147 9.69 5.23 24.24
C ILE A 147 10.40 3.92 23.88
N GLY A 148 11.50 4.00 23.11
CA GLY A 148 12.29 2.84 22.72
C GLY A 148 12.87 2.07 23.92
N ASP A 149 13.42 2.79 24.89
CA ASP A 149 13.94 2.21 26.12
C ASP A 149 12.82 1.46 26.89
N GLN A 150 11.63 2.04 26.97
CA GLN A 150 10.47 1.42 27.63
C GLN A 150 9.94 0.20 26.88
N VAL A 151 9.89 0.24 25.54
CA VAL A 151 9.53 -0.92 24.70
C VAL A 151 10.48 -2.08 25.00
N VAL A 152 11.78 -1.82 25.03
CA VAL A 152 12.81 -2.84 25.29
C VAL A 152 12.64 -3.43 26.70
N GLU A 153 12.32 -2.61 27.69
CA GLU A 153 12.05 -3.07 29.05
C GLU A 153 10.81 -3.98 29.13
N HIS A 154 9.70 -3.61 28.47
CA HIS A 154 8.50 -4.45 28.40
C HIS A 154 8.77 -5.79 27.72
N VAL A 155 9.53 -5.78 26.62
CA VAL A 155 9.92 -7.01 25.91
C VAL A 155 10.79 -7.89 26.80
N LYS A 156 11.80 -7.34 27.48
CA LYS A 156 12.63 -8.10 28.44
C LYS A 156 11.78 -8.70 29.55
N THR A 157 10.89 -7.91 30.15
CA THR A 157 9.99 -8.37 31.21
C THR A 157 9.06 -9.49 30.74
N ALA A 158 8.51 -9.40 29.53
CA ALA A 158 7.68 -10.45 28.94
C ALA A 158 8.48 -11.74 28.68
N VAL A 159 9.69 -11.61 28.14
CA VAL A 159 10.59 -12.75 27.91
C VAL A 159 11.00 -13.41 29.22
N ASP A 160 11.35 -12.62 30.25
CA ASP A 160 11.72 -13.13 31.57
C ASP A 160 10.55 -13.85 32.22
N LYS A 161 9.33 -13.30 32.14
CA LYS A 161 8.11 -13.95 32.66
C LYS A 161 7.81 -15.28 31.95
N VAL A 162 7.99 -15.36 30.64
CA VAL A 162 7.85 -16.61 29.89
C VAL A 162 8.92 -17.62 30.29
N SER A 163 10.18 -17.17 30.40
CA SER A 163 11.30 -18.00 30.84
C SER A 163 11.10 -18.56 32.25
N GLU A 164 10.61 -17.75 33.19
CA GLU A 164 10.27 -18.18 34.54
C GLU A 164 9.09 -19.16 34.55
N THR A 165 8.07 -18.94 33.73
CA THR A 165 6.93 -19.86 33.59
C THR A 165 7.41 -21.22 33.08
N VAL A 166 8.24 -21.25 32.04
CA VAL A 166 8.83 -22.48 31.49
C VAL A 166 9.75 -23.18 32.51
N LYS A 167 10.57 -22.42 33.26
CA LYS A 167 11.42 -22.97 34.32
C LYS A 167 10.58 -23.56 35.46
N LYS A 168 9.46 -22.92 35.81
CA LYS A 168 8.55 -23.40 36.85
C LYS A 168 7.82 -24.67 36.42
N GLU A 169 7.35 -24.74 35.18
CA GLU A 169 6.75 -25.96 34.62
C GLU A 169 7.75 -27.12 34.56
N ARG A 170 8.98 -26.87 34.09
CA ARG A 170 10.04 -27.89 34.05
C ARG A 170 10.51 -28.32 35.45
N GLY A 171 10.53 -27.39 36.40
CA GLY A 171 10.84 -27.65 37.81
C GLY A 171 9.77 -28.49 38.49
N ASP A 172 8.49 -28.18 38.29
CA ASP A 172 7.36 -28.93 38.84
C ASP A 172 7.24 -30.32 38.20
N GLU A 173 7.55 -30.47 36.92
CA GLU A 173 7.67 -31.76 36.23
C GLU A 173 8.84 -32.61 36.77
N SER A 174 9.98 -31.98 37.09
CA SER A 174 11.13 -32.65 37.73
C SER A 174 10.87 -33.05 39.18
N VAL A 175 10.03 -32.30 39.90
CA VAL A 175 9.60 -32.63 41.27
C VAL A 175 8.56 -33.73 41.26
N ARG A 176 7.61 -33.74 40.30
CA ARG A 176 6.65 -34.85 40.11
C ARG A 176 7.34 -36.15 39.73
N THR A 177 8.28 -36.13 38.78
CA THR A 177 9.06 -37.33 38.41
C THR A 177 10.02 -37.80 39.51
N ARG A 178 10.47 -36.91 40.40
CA ARG A 178 11.27 -37.29 41.58
C ARG A 178 10.41 -37.80 42.74
N ALA A 179 9.20 -37.27 42.94
CA ALA A 179 8.26 -37.76 43.93
C ALA A 179 7.74 -39.16 43.58
N GLU A 180 7.50 -39.46 42.29
CA GLU A 180 7.13 -40.81 41.85
C GLU A 180 8.27 -41.84 41.98
N ARG A 181 9.54 -41.42 41.99
CA ARG A 181 10.70 -42.32 42.14
C ARG A 181 11.11 -42.61 43.58
N ILE A 182 10.54 -41.95 44.59
CA ILE A 182 10.96 -42.11 46.00
C ILE A 182 9.96 -42.94 46.83
N SER A 183 8.86 -43.43 46.25
CA SER A 183 7.89 -44.29 46.96
C SER A 183 7.94 -45.76 46.54
N ILE A 184 9.11 -46.42 46.55
CA ILE A 184 9.20 -47.89 46.65
C ILE A 184 10.49 -48.28 47.39
N GLU A 185 10.49 -48.24 48.72
CA GLU A 185 11.34 -49.15 49.49
C GLU A 185 10.80 -49.35 50.92
N GLY A 186 10.44 -50.61 51.23
CA GLY A 186 10.09 -51.09 52.57
C GLY A 186 8.73 -51.79 52.64
N GLU A 187 8.69 -53.12 52.49
CA GLU A 187 8.60 -54.08 53.63
C GLU A 187 8.15 -55.49 53.16
N ASP A 188 8.95 -56.48 53.57
CA ASP A 188 8.69 -57.92 53.76
C ASP A 188 8.46 -58.93 52.61
N ALA A 189 9.43 -59.86 52.54
CA ALA A 189 9.36 -61.18 51.90
C ALA A 189 8.56 -62.18 52.79
N PRO A 190 8.11 -63.36 52.29
CA PRO A 190 9.03 -64.50 52.24
C PRO A 190 8.76 -65.58 51.15
N GLY A 191 9.84 -66.25 50.71
CA GLY A 191 9.89 -67.71 50.75
C GLY A 191 9.72 -68.55 49.47
N VAL A 192 10.71 -69.43 49.27
CA VAL A 192 10.59 -70.87 48.90
C VAL A 192 11.00 -71.32 47.47
N THR A 193 12.21 -71.90 47.44
CA THR A 193 12.76 -73.10 46.76
C THR A 193 12.94 -73.19 45.23
N SER A 194 14.23 -73.28 44.86
CA SER A 194 14.91 -74.31 44.04
C SER A 194 14.12 -75.10 42.99
N GLU A 195 14.60 -75.10 41.73
CA GLU A 195 15.34 -76.24 41.14
C GLU A 195 16.05 -75.83 39.83
N LYS A 196 16.98 -76.68 39.39
CA LYS A 196 18.13 -76.41 38.50
C LYS A 196 17.85 -76.87 37.03
N PRO A 197 18.81 -76.82 36.09
CA PRO A 197 18.66 -76.26 34.73
C PRO A 197 18.44 -77.32 33.63
N VAL A 198 18.13 -76.88 32.40
CA VAL A 198 18.42 -77.65 31.18
C VAL A 198 18.84 -76.68 30.06
N ASP A 199 20.04 -76.92 29.52
CA ASP A 199 20.59 -76.38 28.28
C ASP A 199 19.85 -76.96 27.05
N GLU A 200 19.57 -76.12 26.05
CA GLU A 200 19.99 -76.27 24.63
C GLU A 200 19.62 -75.02 23.80
#